data_AF-A0A7Y3VYE5-F1
#
_entry.id   AF-A0A7Y3VYE5-F1
#
_cell.length_a   1.000
_cell.length_b   1.000
_cell.length_c   1.000
_cell.angle_alpha   90.00
_cell.angle_beta   90.00
_cell.angle_gamma   90.00
#
_symmetry.space_group_name_H-M   'P 1'
#
loop_
_entity.id
_entity.type
_entity.pdbx_description
1 polymer ?
#
loop_
_entity_poly.entity_id
_entity_poly.type
_entity_poly.pdbx_seq_one_letter_code
_entity_poly.pdbx_strand_id
1 'polypeptide(L)' 'MLILIFLLVIVLFLCAIAILIGLYKVLFDKEDKEFGIKLLTYSVIIFIIGFGSCTALIKFSEI' A
#
# COMPACT_ATOMS: atom_id res chain seq x y z
N MET A 1 19.56 4.19 -10.87
CA MET A 1 19.34 4.18 -9.41
C MET A 1 18.34 5.26 -8.97
N LEU A 2 18.59 6.55 -9.26
CA LEU A 2 17.66 7.65 -8.91
C LEU A 2 16.24 7.54 -9.52
N ILE A 3 16.12 7.09 -10.79
CA ILE A 3 14.83 6.91 -11.46
C ILE A 3 13.93 5.87 -10.74
N LEU A 4 14.53 4.79 -10.24
CA LEU A 4 13.84 3.71 -9.54
C LEU A 4 13.34 4.17 -8.18
N ILE A 5 14.15 4.95 -7.46
CA ILE A 5 13.76 5.54 -6.17
C ILE A 5 12.60 6.51 -6.38
N PHE A 6 12.64 7.34 -7.41
CA PHE A 6 11.57 8.28 -7.71
C PHE A 6 10.25 7.56 -8.05
N LEU A 7 10.33 6.48 -8.82
CA LEU A 7 9.17 5.66 -9.16
C LEU A 7 8.59 4.95 -7.92
N LEU A 8 9.46 4.46 -7.03
CA LEU A 8 9.06 3.83 -5.77
C LEU A 8 8.32 4.80 -4.84
N VAL A 9 8.80 6.05 -4.73
CA VAL A 9 8.16 7.11 -3.93
C VAL A 9 6.77 7.42 -4.47
N ILE A 10 6.60 7.53 -5.79
CA ILE A 10 5.29 7.77 -6.41
C ILE A 10 4.32 6.61 -6.14
N VAL A 11 4.78 5.37 -6.27
CA VAL A 11 3.95 4.18 -6.00
C VAL A 11 3.53 4.10 -4.54
N LEU A 12 4.44 4.39 -3.61
CA LEU A 12 4.14 4.46 -2.18
C LEU A 12 3.10 5.56 -1.87
N PHE A 13 3.22 6.71 -2.53
CA PHE A 13 2.29 7.82 -2.36
C PHE A 13 0.88 7.45 -2.87
N LEU A 14 0.78 6.81 -4.04
CA LEU A 14 -0.48 6.32 -4.59
C LEU A 14 -1.12 5.24 -3.70
N CYS A 15 -0.32 4.33 -3.14
CA CYS A 15 -0.82 3.32 -2.20
C CYS A 15 -1.38 3.96 -0.93
N ALA A 16 -0.68 4.94 -0.35
CA ALA A 16 -1.15 5.65 0.84
C ALA A 16 -2.49 6.35 0.58
N ILE A 17 -2.66 7.00 -0.57
CA ILE A 17 -3.92 7.66 -0.96
C ILE A 17 -5.03 6.62 -1.15
N ALA A 18 -4.76 5.50 -1.81
CA ALA A 18 -5.75 4.43 -2.02
C ALA A 18 -6.23 3.81 -0.69
N ILE A 19 -5.32 3.61 0.27
CA ILE A 19 -5.64 3.16 1.63
C ILE A 19 -6.52 4.19 2.33
N LEU A 20 -6.19 5.49 2.22
CA LEU A 20 -6.94 6.56 2.86
C LEU A 20 -8.37 6.68 2.32
N ILE A 21 -8.55 6.57 1.00
CA ILE A 21 -9.86 6.58 0.35
C ILE A 21 -10.67 5.35 0.75
N GLY A 22 -10.05 4.16 0.75
CA GLY A 22 -10.69 2.93 1.20
C GLY A 22 -11.15 3.02 2.65
N LEU A 23 -10.30 3.54 3.54
CA LEU A 23 -10.61 3.74 4.95
C LEU A 23 -11.72 4.77 5.15
N TYR A 24 -11.68 5.89 4.42
CA TYR A 24 -12.75 6.91 4.46
C TYR A 24 -14.10 6.31 4.04
N LYS A 25 -14.11 5.53 2.97
CA LYS A 25 -15.33 4.87 2.46
C LYS A 25 -15.87 3.82 3.45
N VAL A 26 -15.00 3.06 4.13
CA VAL A 26 -15.41 2.11 5.20
C VAL A 26 -16.00 2.81 6.42
N LEU A 27 -15.40 3.94 6.82
CA LEU A 27 -15.70 4.58 8.09
C LEU A 27 -16.96 5.45 8.00
N PHE A 28 -17.15 6.15 6.88
CA PHE A 28 -18.27 7.07 6.65
C PHE A 28 -19.44 6.45 5.89
N ASP A 29 -19.20 5.49 5.00
CA ASP A 29 -20.25 4.91 4.16
C ASP A 29 -20.65 3.52 4.67
N LYS A 30 -21.83 3.44 5.30
CA LYS A 30 -22.33 2.20 5.93
C LYS A 30 -22.95 1.22 4.92
N GLU A 31 -23.38 1.67 3.75
CA GLU A 31 -24.01 0.81 2.73
C GLU A 31 -22.98 -0.11 2.05
N ASP A 32 -21.76 0.38 1.82
CA ASP A 32 -20.68 -0.37 1.16
C ASP A 32 -19.60 -0.89 2.12
N LYS A 33 -19.94 -1.09 3.40
CA LYS A 33 -18.97 -1.50 4.43
C LYS A 33 -18.21 -2.77 4.09
N GLU A 34 -18.87 -3.77 3.51
CA GLU A 34 -18.24 -5.01 3.07
C GLU A 34 -17.21 -4.78 1.96
N PHE A 35 -17.55 -3.94 0.99
CA PHE A 35 -16.65 -3.61 -0.11
C PHE A 35 -15.42 -2.87 0.40
N GLY A 36 -15.63 -1.90 1.28
CA GLY A 36 -14.54 -1.16 1.88
C GLY A 36 -13.62 -2.03 2.75
N ILE A 37 -14.17 -2.95 3.57
CA ILE A 37 -13.36 -3.86 4.40
C ILE A 37 -12.50 -4.79 3.52
N LYS A 38 -13.07 -5.31 2.42
CA LYS A 38 -12.32 -6.09 1.43
C LYS A 38 -11.19 -5.27 0.83
N LEU A 39 -11.48 -4.02 0.45
CA LEU A 39 -10.51 -3.10 -0.15
C LEU A 39 -9.36 -2.79 0.82
N LEU A 40 -9.67 -2.58 2.10
CA LEU A 40 -8.70 -2.35 3.16
C LEU A 40 -7.82 -3.57 3.42
N THR A 41 -8.43 -4.76 3.45
CA THR A 41 -7.72 -6.03 3.66
C THR A 41 -6.75 -6.30 2.52
N TYR A 42 -7.18 -6.14 1.27
CA TYR A 42 -6.29 -6.24 0.11
C TYR A 42 -5.16 -5.21 0.19
N SER A 43 -5.46 -3.97 0.57
CA SER A 43 -4.45 -2.92 0.71
C SER A 43 -3.37 -3.29 1.72
N VAL A 44 -3.75 -3.81 2.89
CA VAL A 44 -2.79 -4.26 3.92
C VAL A 44 -1.96 -5.45 3.44
N ILE A 45 -2.57 -6.43 2.76
CA ILE A 45 -1.84 -7.58 2.21
C ILE A 45 -0.78 -7.13 1.19
N ILE A 46 -1.17 -6.27 0.25
CA ILE A 46 -0.25 -5.75 -0.78
C ILE A 46 0.84 -4.90 -0.12
N PHE A 47 0.49 -4.13 0.93
CA PHE A 47 1.46 -3.35 1.70
C PHE A 47 2.49 -4.25 2.39
N ILE A 48 2.08 -5.33 3.06
CA ILE A 48 2.99 -6.28 3.71
C ILE A 48 3.89 -6.99 2.68
N ILE A 49 3.34 -7.41 1.55
CA ILE A 49 4.12 -8.07 0.47
C ILE A 49 5.13 -7.10 -0.14
N GLY A 50 4.70 -5.88 -0.44
CA GLY A 50 5.56 -4.83 -1.00
C GLY A 50 6.66 -4.41 -0.03
N PHE A 51 6.31 -4.20 1.25
CA PHE A 51 7.26 -3.84 2.29
C PHE A 51 8.25 -4.97 2.57
N GLY A 52 7.79 -6.22 2.63
CA GLY A 52 8.64 -7.40 2.78
C GLY A 52 9.61 -7.58 1.61
N SER A 53 9.14 -7.41 0.38
CA SER A 53 9.99 -7.50 -0.81
C SER A 53 11.04 -6.38 -0.86
N CYS A 54 10.67 -5.14 -0.50
CA CYS A 54 11.61 -4.03 -0.41
C CYS A 54 12.64 -4.25 0.70
N THR A 55 12.21 -4.74 1.86
CA THR A 55 13.11 -5.04 2.99
C THR A 55 14.11 -6.15 2.65
N ALA A 56 13.66 -7.19 1.94
CA ALA A 56 14.53 -8.26 1.46
C ALA A 56 15.57 -7.76 0.44
N LEU A 57 15.15 -6.90 -0.50
CA LEU A 57 16.05 -6.26 -1.47
C LEU A 57 17.08 -5.34 -0.81
N ILE A 58 16.68 -4.55 0.18
CA ILE A 58 17.61 -3.70 0.94
C ILE A 58 18.62 -4.57 1.70
N LYS A 59 18.16 -5.63 2.35
CA LYS A 59 19.03 -6.55 3.10
C LYS A 59 19.97 -7.36 2.21
N PHE A 60 19.57 -7.65 0.97
CA PHE A 60 20.42 -8.28 -0.04
C PHE A 60 21.43 -7.29 -0.64
N SER A 61 21.10 -6.00 -0.71
CA SER A 61 22.01 -4.96 -1.22
C SER A 61 23.08 -4.52 -0.21
N GLU A 62 22.98 -4.95 1.06
CA GLU A 62 23.94 -4.66 2.13
C GLU A 62 24.96 -5.82 2.37
N ILE A 63 24.85 -6.90 1.59
CA ILE A 63 25.81 -8.04 1.53
C ILE A 63 26.64 -7.92 0.25
#